data_AF-A0A7Y0R357-F1
#
_entry.id   AF-A0A7Y0R357-F1
#
_cell.length_a   1.000
_cell.length_b   1.000
_cell.length_c   1.000
_cell.angle_alpha   90.00
_cell.angle_beta   90.00
_cell.angle_gamma   90.00
#
_symmetry.space_group_name_H-M   'P 1'
#
loop_
_entity.id
_entity.type
_entity.pdbx_description
1 polymer ?
#
loop_
_entity_poly.entity_id
_entity_poly.type
_entity_poly.pdbx_seq_one_letter_code
_entity_poly.pdbx_strand_id
1 'polypeptide(L)'
;LAGLWFAPIVEDHLITVVVMLFVLPLSTMVMGGLWALIPQSLRNRLPNGWHALVLMPVILLLIGIGVWISPSIEQTFFGGDMRLFLTNHGIGFDQRNSLVVGLAMGFAVIPTIFTIAEDAIFSVPKHLSDGSLALG
;
A
#
# COMPACT_ATOMS: atom_id res chain seq x y z
N LEU A 1 -3.28 -0.83 -22.04
CA LEU A 1 -4.59 -0.51 -21.42
C LEU A 1 -4.42 0.19 -20.08
N ALA A 2 -3.74 -0.40 -19.09
CA ALA A 2 -3.42 0.29 -17.84
C ALA A 2 -2.71 1.65 -18.08
N GLY A 3 -1.64 1.69 -18.86
CA GLY A 3 -0.96 2.94 -19.20
C GLY A 3 -1.72 3.94 -20.08
N LEU A 4 -2.93 3.64 -20.57
CA LEU A 4 -3.76 4.61 -21.31
C LEU A 4 -4.84 5.26 -20.43
N TRP A 5 -5.31 4.55 -19.40
CA TRP A 5 -6.35 5.04 -18.50
C TRP A 5 -5.80 5.47 -17.13
N PHE A 6 -4.84 4.71 -16.59
CA PHE A 6 -4.23 4.99 -15.29
C PHE A 6 -3.21 6.12 -15.37
N ALA A 7 -2.47 6.20 -16.47
CA ALA A 7 -1.46 7.23 -16.69
C ALA A 7 -1.97 8.67 -16.58
N PRO A 8 -3.09 9.07 -17.22
CA PRO A 8 -3.62 10.43 -17.06
C PRO A 8 -4.05 10.74 -15.62
N ILE A 9 -4.61 9.76 -14.90
CA ILE A 9 -5.01 9.96 -13.50
C ILE A 9 -3.79 10.22 -12.61
N VAL A 10 -2.70 9.47 -12.85
CA VAL A 10 -1.42 9.67 -12.15
C VAL A 10 -0.78 11.02 -12.50
N GLU A 11 -0.89 11.46 -13.76
CA GLU A 11 -0.42 12.76 -14.20
C GLU A 11 -1.14 13.90 -13.49
N ASP A 12 -2.47 13.84 -13.40
CA ASP A 12 -3.29 14.86 -12.73
C ASP A 12 -3.10 14.88 -11.21
N HIS A 13 -2.63 13.79 -10.60
CA HIS A 13 -2.48 13.65 -9.15
C HIS A 13 -1.06 13.21 -8.74
N LEU A 14 -0.05 13.76 -9.41
CA LEU A 14 1.34 13.32 -9.25
C LEU A 14 1.83 13.42 -7.80
N ILE A 15 1.52 14.53 -7.12
CA ILE A 15 1.84 14.73 -5.70
C ILE A 15 1.21 13.64 -4.83
N THR A 16 -0.04 13.28 -5.10
CA THR A 16 -0.78 12.29 -4.32
C THR A 16 -0.14 10.92 -4.46
N VAL A 17 0.32 10.57 -5.67
CA VAL A 17 1.03 9.29 -5.90
C VAL A 17 2.35 9.23 -5.14
N VAL A 18 3.12 10.34 -5.13
CA VAL A 18 4.35 10.43 -4.34
C VAL A 18 4.06 10.33 -2.85
N VAL A 19 3.05 11.04 -2.34
CA VAL A 19 2.64 10.97 -0.93
C VAL A 19 2.20 9.55 -0.56
N MET A 20 1.43 8.88 -1.41
CA MET A 20 0.98 7.51 -1.18
C MET A 20 2.15 6.52 -1.06
N LEU A 21 3.26 6.74 -1.77
CA LEU A 21 4.46 5.91 -1.66
C LEU A 21 5.02 5.90 -0.22
N PHE A 22 4.83 6.98 0.54
CA PHE A 22 5.23 7.08 1.95
C PHE A 22 4.10 6.72 2.93
N VAL A 23 2.86 7.09 2.60
CA VAL A 23 1.69 6.80 3.46
C VAL A 23 1.45 5.29 3.56
N LEU A 24 1.64 4.53 2.49
CA LEU A 24 1.45 3.07 2.51
C LEU A 24 2.39 2.34 3.51
N PRO A 25 3.72 2.50 3.48
CA PRO A 25 4.60 1.89 4.47
C PRO A 25 4.39 2.47 5.88
N LEU A 26 4.05 3.75 5.99
CA LEU A 26 3.71 4.33 7.28
C LEU A 26 2.43 3.69 7.86
N SER A 27 1.46 3.35 7.01
CA SER A 27 0.21 2.72 7.45
C SER A 27 0.43 1.34 8.07
N THR A 28 1.32 0.52 7.49
CA THR A 28 1.63 -0.80 8.05
C THR A 28 2.38 -0.66 9.38
N MET A 29 3.26 0.33 9.50
CA MET A 29 3.98 0.62 10.74
C MET A 29 3.06 1.12 11.86
N VAL A 30 2.19 2.10 11.57
CA VAL A 30 1.18 2.60 12.52
C VAL A 30 0.25 1.47 12.94
N MET A 31 -0.17 0.63 12.00
CA MET A 31 -1.07 -0.46 12.29
C MET A 31 -0.42 -1.55 13.14
N GLY A 32 0.85 -1.89 12.89
CA GLY A 32 1.61 -2.78 13.77
C GLY A 32 1.72 -2.22 15.19
N GLY A 33 1.95 -0.92 15.33
CA GLY A 33 1.97 -0.22 16.62
C GLY A 33 0.61 -0.24 17.32
N LEU A 34 -0.47 0.10 16.61
CA LEU A 34 -1.84 0.04 17.13
C LEU A 34 -2.19 -1.38 17.56
N TRP A 35 -1.80 -2.39 16.78
CA TRP A 35 -2.03 -3.79 17.15
C TRP A 35 -1.30 -4.18 18.43
N ALA A 36 -0.08 -3.70 18.65
CA ALA A 36 0.68 -3.93 19.87
C ALA A 36 0.05 -3.27 21.11
N LEU A 37 -0.64 -2.13 20.93
CA LEU A 37 -1.33 -1.41 22.01
C LEU A 37 -2.69 -2.01 22.40
N ILE A 38 -3.29 -2.84 21.55
CA ILE A 38 -4.60 -3.44 21.83
C ILE A 38 -4.50 -4.45 22.99
N PRO A 39 -5.31 -4.31 24.07
CA PRO A 39 -5.32 -5.23 25.20
C PRO A 39 -5.66 -6.66 24.78
N GLN A 40 -5.02 -7.65 25.41
CA GLN A 40 -5.25 -9.08 25.13
C GLN A 40 -6.73 -9.47 25.27
N SER A 41 -7.49 -8.81 26.14
CA SER A 41 -8.93 -9.03 26.33
C SER A 41 -9.77 -8.69 25.10
N LEU A 42 -9.37 -7.65 24.34
CA LEU A 42 -10.05 -7.27 23.10
C LEU A 42 -9.57 -8.13 21.93
N ARG A 43 -8.27 -8.49 21.92
CA ARG A 43 -7.69 -9.41 20.93
C ARG A 43 -8.31 -10.81 21.00
N ASN A 44 -8.55 -11.34 22.20
CA ASN A 44 -9.17 -12.66 22.39
C ASN A 44 -10.68 -12.69 22.08
N ARG A 45 -11.34 -11.52 21.94
CA ARG A 45 -12.73 -11.44 21.49
C ARG A 45 -12.87 -11.40 19.97
N LEU A 46 -11.77 -11.16 19.25
CA LEU A 46 -11.77 -11.15 17.79
C LEU A 46 -11.68 -12.59 17.26
N PRO A 47 -12.63 -13.03 16.42
CA PRO A 47 -12.57 -14.34 15.79
C PRO A 47 -11.33 -14.47 14.90
N ASN A 48 -10.75 -15.68 14.83
CA ASN A 48 -9.65 -15.98 13.92
C ASN A 48 -10.04 -15.59 12.48
N GLY A 49 -9.21 -14.78 11.82
CA GLY A 49 -9.45 -14.25 10.46
C GLY A 49 -9.95 -12.80 10.38
N TRP A 50 -10.40 -12.18 11.48
CA TRP A 50 -10.89 -10.79 11.46
C TRP A 50 -9.79 -9.72 11.42
N HIS A 51 -8.53 -10.12 11.53
CA HIS A 51 -7.37 -9.24 11.46
C HIS A 51 -7.42 -8.34 10.22
N ALA A 52 -7.68 -8.90 9.03
CA ALA A 52 -7.80 -8.13 7.78
C ALA A 52 -8.92 -7.08 7.81
N LEU A 53 -10.04 -7.39 8.45
CA LEU A 53 -11.17 -6.47 8.54
C LEU A 53 -10.92 -5.32 9.52
N VAL A 54 -10.13 -5.56 10.58
CA VAL A 54 -9.67 -4.51 11.50
C VAL A 54 -8.57 -3.63 10.87
N LEU A 55 -7.75 -4.19 9.99
CA LEU A 55 -6.72 -3.46 9.24
C LEU A 55 -7.34 -2.46 8.23
N MET A 56 -8.43 -2.85 7.57
CA MET A 56 -9.12 -2.06 6.54
C MET A 56 -9.42 -0.59 6.95
N PRO A 57 -10.07 -0.29 8.08
CA PRO A 57 -10.41 1.09 8.45
C PRO A 57 -9.18 1.96 8.69
N VAL A 58 -8.11 1.42 9.27
CA VAL A 58 -6.87 2.17 9.52
C VAL A 58 -6.17 2.52 8.21
N ILE A 59 -6.10 1.56 7.29
CA ILE A 59 -5.51 1.78 5.95
C ILE A 59 -6.32 2.82 5.18
N LEU A 60 -7.65 2.69 5.13
CA LEU A 60 -8.53 3.63 4.45
C LEU A 60 -8.43 5.05 5.04
N LEU A 61 -8.36 5.16 6.37
CA LEU A 61 -8.22 6.43 7.07
C LEU A 61 -6.89 7.11 6.72
N LEU A 62 -5.78 6.36 6.74
CA LEU A 62 -4.47 6.93 6.41
C LEU A 62 -4.34 7.29 4.94
N ILE A 63 -4.87 6.47 4.03
CA ILE A 63 -4.95 6.82 2.60
C ILE A 63 -5.81 8.08 2.42
N GLY A 64 -6.97 8.15 3.07
CA GLY A 64 -7.85 9.32 3.02
C GLY A 64 -7.18 10.60 3.51
N ILE A 65 -6.44 10.53 4.63
CA ILE A 65 -5.62 11.64 5.12
C ILE A 65 -4.53 12.01 4.12
N GLY A 66 -3.85 11.02 3.53
CA GLY A 66 -2.83 11.23 2.50
C GLY A 66 -3.37 11.99 1.29
N VAL A 67 -4.54 11.59 0.78
CA VAL A 67 -5.20 12.29 -0.33
C VAL A 67 -5.63 13.69 0.09
N TRP A 68 -6.16 13.85 1.31
CA TRP A 68 -6.63 15.15 1.80
C TRP A 68 -5.50 16.17 2.00
N ILE A 69 -4.33 15.73 2.48
CA ILE A 69 -3.18 16.61 2.71
C ILE A 69 -2.41 16.92 1.42
N SER A 70 -2.52 16.08 0.40
CA SER A 70 -1.74 16.18 -0.85
C SER A 70 -1.86 17.55 -1.54
N PRO A 71 -3.06 18.15 -1.74
CA PRO A 71 -3.17 19.48 -2.35
C PRO A 71 -2.52 20.59 -1.52
N SER A 72 -2.57 20.48 -0.19
CA SER A 72 -1.92 21.46 0.71
C SER A 72 -0.40 21.40 0.60
N ILE A 73 0.15 20.19 0.46
CA ILE A 73 1.58 19.96 0.20
C ILE A 73 1.96 20.52 -1.17
N GLU A 74 1.15 20.26 -2.20
CA GLU A 74 1.41 20.75 -3.57
C GLU A 74 1.48 22.27 -3.65
N GLN A 75 0.53 22.96 -3.02
CA GLN A 75 0.53 24.43 -2.98
C GLN A 75 1.73 24.99 -2.23
N THR A 76 2.09 24.40 -1.09
CA THR A 76 3.14 24.93 -0.22
C THR A 76 4.56 24.66 -0.76
N PHE A 77 4.79 23.46 -1.33
CA PHE A 77 6.12 23.03 -1.77
C PHE A 77 6.36 23.22 -3.27
N PHE A 78 5.32 23.08 -4.10
CA PHE A 78 5.44 23.04 -5.57
C PHE A 78 4.75 24.23 -6.27
N GLY A 79 4.14 25.15 -5.51
CA GLY A 79 3.51 26.34 -6.07
C GLY A 79 2.16 26.07 -6.76
N GLY A 80 1.55 24.90 -6.50
CA GLY A 80 0.20 24.55 -6.95
C GLY A 80 0.13 23.66 -8.19
N ASP A 81 1.23 23.48 -8.94
CA ASP A 81 1.30 22.52 -10.03
C ASP A 81 2.69 21.85 -10.05
N MET A 82 2.73 20.59 -9.62
CA MET A 82 3.95 19.80 -9.61
C MET A 82 4.54 19.61 -11.02
N ARG A 83 3.72 19.50 -12.06
CA ARG A 83 4.19 19.32 -13.44
C ARG A 83 4.86 20.59 -13.95
N LEU A 84 4.26 21.75 -13.68
CA LEU A 84 4.87 23.03 -14.01
C LEU A 84 6.20 23.20 -13.27
N PHE A 85 6.25 22.82 -12.00
CA PHE A 85 7.48 22.84 -11.20
C PHE A 85 8.59 21.97 -11.82
N LEU A 86 8.28 20.74 -12.21
CA LEU A 86 9.23 19.82 -12.85
C LEU A 86 9.72 20.34 -14.21
N THR A 87 8.80 20.86 -15.02
CA THR A 87 9.11 21.44 -16.34
C THR A 87 10.04 22.64 -16.21
N ASN A 88 9.80 23.52 -15.23
CA ASN A 88 10.65 24.67 -14.94
C ASN A 88 12.06 24.27 -14.47
N HIS A 89 12.21 23.09 -13.88
CA HIS A 89 13.51 22.52 -13.49
C HIS A 89 14.16 21.68 -14.60
N GLY A 90 13.61 21.69 -15.83
CA GLY A 90 14.14 20.97 -16.99
C GLY A 90 13.85 19.46 -16.98
N ILE A 91 12.98 18.99 -16.08
CA ILE A 91 12.56 17.58 -16.01
C ILE A 91 11.27 17.45 -16.83
N GLY A 92 11.39 16.89 -18.03
CA GLY A 92 10.24 16.55 -18.86
C GLY A 92 9.43 15.43 -18.22
N PHE A 93 8.13 15.64 -18.00
CA PHE A 93 7.23 14.60 -17.54
C PHE A 93 6.52 13.96 -18.72
N ASP A 94 6.83 12.69 -18.98
CA ASP A 94 6.10 11.87 -19.94
C ASP A 94 5.02 11.06 -19.22
N GLN A 95 3.81 11.04 -19.81
CA GLN A 95 2.68 10.27 -19.31
C GLN A 95 2.97 8.76 -19.26
N ARG A 96 3.85 8.25 -20.15
CA ARG A 96 4.28 6.84 -20.21
C ARG A 96 5.63 6.64 -19.52
N ASN A 97 5.72 7.05 -18.26
CA ASN A 97 6.95 6.93 -17.47
C ASN A 97 7.08 5.57 -16.75
N SER A 98 8.27 5.34 -16.19
CA SER A 98 8.60 4.13 -15.41
C SER A 98 7.77 3.98 -14.13
N LEU A 99 7.29 5.07 -13.54
CA LEU A 99 6.45 5.05 -12.34
C LEU A 99 5.08 4.42 -12.63
N VAL A 100 4.44 4.81 -13.73
CA VAL A 100 3.17 4.23 -14.18
C VAL A 100 3.33 2.75 -14.51
N VAL A 101 4.40 2.40 -15.25
CA VAL A 101 4.69 1.00 -15.60
C VAL A 101 4.96 0.16 -14.36
N GLY A 102 5.75 0.67 -13.42
CA GLY A 102 6.09 -0.02 -12.17
C GLY A 102 4.85 -0.31 -11.32
N LEU A 103 3.95 0.67 -11.17
CA LEU A 103 2.72 0.47 -10.40
C LEU A 103 1.78 -0.54 -11.10
N ALA A 104 1.63 -0.44 -12.42
CA ALA A 104 0.82 -1.38 -13.20
C ALA A 104 1.37 -2.81 -13.13
N MET A 105 2.69 -3.01 -13.29
CA MET A 105 3.32 -4.32 -13.15
C MET A 105 3.24 -4.85 -11.73
N GLY A 106 3.40 -3.99 -10.72
CA GLY A 106 3.27 -4.36 -9.32
C GLY A 106 1.89 -4.96 -9.02
N PHE A 107 0.82 -4.32 -9.48
CA PHE A 107 -0.54 -4.87 -9.37
C PHE A 107 -0.71 -6.20 -10.12
N ALA A 108 -0.13 -6.32 -11.31
CA ALA A 108 -0.24 -7.54 -12.13
C ALA A 108 0.44 -8.77 -11.49
N VAL A 109 1.46 -8.57 -10.65
CA VAL A 109 2.23 -9.65 -10.01
C VAL A 109 1.56 -10.17 -8.72
N ILE A 110 0.60 -9.43 -8.14
CA ILE A 110 -0.08 -9.81 -6.88
C ILE A 110 -0.66 -11.24 -6.92
N PRO A 111 -1.44 -11.66 -7.95
CA PRO A 111 -2.03 -12.99 -7.98
C PRO A 111 -0.97 -14.09 -8.02
N THR A 112 0.10 -13.88 -8.77
CA THR A 112 1.22 -14.83 -8.86
C THR A 112 1.91 -15.02 -7.51
N ILE A 113 2.14 -13.93 -6.76
CA ILE A 113 2.69 -14.02 -5.40
C ILE A 113 1.75 -14.80 -4.49
N PHE A 114 0.44 -14.51 -4.55
CA PHE A 114 -0.56 -15.22 -3.74
C PHE A 114 -0.58 -16.72 -4.02
N THR A 115 -0.60 -17.12 -5.30
CA THR A 115 -0.57 -18.54 -5.69
C THR A 115 0.71 -19.23 -5.23
N ILE A 116 1.88 -18.62 -5.42
CA ILE A 116 3.16 -19.21 -4.96
C ILE A 116 3.18 -19.36 -3.42
N ALA A 117 2.68 -18.36 -2.70
CA ALA A 117 2.59 -18.41 -1.24
C ALA A 117 1.61 -19.49 -0.76
N GLU A 118 0.48 -19.65 -1.45
CA GLU A 118 -0.50 -20.69 -1.16
C GLU A 118 0.07 -22.10 -1.38
N ASP A 119 0.70 -22.33 -2.53
CA ASP A 119 1.39 -23.59 -2.84
C ASP A 119 2.47 -23.92 -1.81
N ALA A 120 3.25 -22.92 -1.39
CA ALA A 120 4.29 -23.08 -0.37
C ALA A 120 3.70 -23.51 0.98
N ILE A 121 2.61 -22.89 1.43
CA ILE A 121 1.94 -23.24 2.69
C ILE A 121 1.39 -24.67 2.64
N PHE A 122 0.77 -25.07 1.54
CA PHE A 122 0.19 -26.41 1.40
C PHE A 122 1.21 -27.52 1.16
N SER A 123 2.43 -27.18 0.73
CA SER A 123 3.51 -28.15 0.52
C SER A 123 4.13 -28.69 1.83
N VAL A 124 3.89 -28.04 2.97
CA VAL A 124 4.46 -28.45 4.26
C VAL A 124 3.81 -29.74 4.76
N PRO A 125 4.57 -30.83 5.00
CA PRO A 125 4.02 -32.09 5.49
C PRO A 125 3.35 -31.96 6.87
N LYS A 126 2.14 -32.52 7.01
CA LYS A 126 1.35 -32.43 8.26
C LYS A 126 2.11 -32.88 9.51
N HIS A 127 2.93 -33.92 9.42
CA HIS A 127 3.70 -34.43 10.57
C HIS A 127 4.74 -33.44 11.12
N LEU A 128 5.29 -32.55 10.30
CA LEU A 128 6.17 -31.47 10.77
C LEU A 128 5.37 -30.36 11.46
N SER A 129 4.16 -30.09 10.97
CA SER A 129 3.23 -29.15 11.61
C SER A 129 2.71 -29.68 12.95
N ASP A 130 2.31 -30.94 13.00
CA ASP A 130 1.81 -31.61 14.21
C ASP A 130 2.93 -31.80 15.25
N GLY A 131 4.17 -32.07 14.81
CA GLY A 131 5.34 -32.11 15.69
C GLY A 131 5.70 -30.74 16.29
N SER A 132 5.53 -29.65 15.54
CA SER A 132 5.66 -28.28 16.06
C SER A 132 4.60 -27.98 17.12
N LEU A 133 3.33 -28.34 16.87
CA LEU A 133 2.23 -28.16 17.82
C LEU A 133 2.42 -28.96 19.13
N ALA A 134 3.09 -30.11 19.07
CA ALA A 134 3.39 -30.92 20.24
C ALA A 134 4.50 -30.34 21.14
N LEU A 135 5.35 -29.48 20.58
CA LEU A 135 6.48 -28.85 21.28
C LEU A 135 6.14 -27.47 21.87
N GLY A 136 4.97 -26.90 21.53
CA GLY A 136 4.48 -25.62 22.05
C GLY A 136 4.51 -24.52 21.00
#